data_AF-A0A223HXA3-F1
#
_entry.id   AF-A0A223HXA3-F1
#
_cell.length_a   1.000
_cell.length_b   1.000
_cell.length_c   1.000
_cell.angle_alpha   90.00
_cell.angle_beta   90.00
_cell.angle_gamma   90.00
#
_symmetry.space_group_name_H-M   'P 1'
#
loop_
_entity.id
_entity.type
_entity.pdbx_description
1 polymer ?
#
loop_
_entity_poly.entity_id
_entity_poly.type
_entity_poly.pdbx_seq_one_letter_code
_entity_poly.pdbx_strand_id
1 'polypeptide(L)'
;MFFTKDTVANGDWTPSAELYNSEKAAMTYLYPWTMGLIKPEIAANSVIIDMPKIDGATKDPSTFVSSSAVFGLVINNDSFHDPKKQKAIVELVDFLTSDEMFKELAKGGMVPAKDISNMDRSVYPTLLKAALDRADKLEKVPSHFNTFPDDNSFTVFQNTLDSLWAGAISPQGFVDKVQKALDSAKASK
;
A
#
# COMPACT_ATOMS: atom_id res chain seq x y z
N MET A 1 10.59 -16.55 -23.09
CA MET A 1 9.60 -17.29 -22.28
C MET A 1 9.80 -16.81 -20.84
N PHE A 2 9.10 -15.76 -20.40
CA PHE A 2 9.47 -14.93 -19.22
C PHE A 2 8.56 -15.12 -17.99
N PHE A 3 7.78 -16.19 -17.94
CA PHE A 3 6.90 -16.43 -16.79
C PHE A 3 7.19 -17.82 -16.24
N THR A 4 7.78 -17.86 -15.06
CA THR A 4 7.99 -19.06 -14.25
C THR A 4 6.64 -19.69 -13.90
N LYS A 5 6.59 -21.03 -13.77
CA LYS A 5 5.40 -21.72 -13.23
C LYS A 5 5.08 -21.25 -11.80
N ASP A 6 6.09 -20.77 -11.10
CA ASP A 6 5.99 -20.16 -9.78
C ASP A 6 5.81 -18.64 -9.94
N THR A 7 4.60 -18.15 -9.69
CA THR A 7 4.27 -16.73 -9.70
C THR A 7 4.75 -15.99 -8.45
N VAL A 8 5.22 -16.70 -7.42
CA VAL A 8 5.73 -16.13 -6.15
C VAL A 8 7.18 -15.70 -6.30
N ALA A 9 8.00 -16.43 -7.07
CA ALA A 9 9.43 -16.16 -7.23
C ALA A 9 9.75 -14.83 -7.96
N ASN A 10 8.81 -14.29 -8.75
CA ASN A 10 8.92 -12.98 -9.39
C ASN A 10 8.03 -11.92 -8.70
N GLY A 11 7.61 -12.17 -7.45
CA GLY A 11 6.61 -11.38 -6.73
C GLY A 11 7.09 -9.98 -6.41
N ASP A 12 6.55 -9.00 -7.12
CA ASP A 12 6.49 -7.59 -6.73
C ASP A 12 5.27 -6.97 -7.45
N TRP A 13 4.93 -5.72 -7.15
CA TRP A 13 3.74 -5.04 -7.69
C TRP A 13 3.73 -4.98 -9.22
N THR A 14 4.87 -4.63 -9.82
CA THR A 14 4.99 -4.45 -11.27
C THR A 14 4.86 -5.77 -12.05
N PRO A 15 5.60 -6.85 -11.71
CA PRO A 15 5.39 -8.17 -12.30
C PRO A 15 3.96 -8.70 -12.18
N SER A 16 3.30 -8.43 -11.04
CA SER A 16 1.90 -8.82 -10.82
C SER A 16 0.95 -8.06 -11.76
N ALA A 17 1.16 -6.76 -11.94
CA ALA A 17 0.42 -5.95 -12.90
C ALA A 17 0.65 -6.42 -14.34
N GLU A 18 1.87 -6.84 -14.71
CA GLU A 18 2.19 -7.35 -16.05
C GLU A 18 1.53 -8.70 -16.36
N LEU A 19 1.45 -9.60 -15.37
CA LEU A 19 0.69 -10.84 -15.50
C LEU A 19 -0.80 -10.55 -15.76
N TYR A 20 -1.37 -9.59 -15.03
CA TYR A 20 -2.76 -9.18 -15.23
C TYR A 20 -2.98 -8.49 -16.58
N ASN A 21 -2.11 -7.55 -16.95
CA ASN A 21 -2.15 -6.83 -18.23
C ASN A 21 -1.92 -7.71 -19.46
N SER A 22 -1.27 -8.87 -19.28
CA SER A 22 -1.10 -9.87 -20.34
C SER A 22 -2.19 -10.95 -20.31
N GLU A 23 -3.23 -10.76 -19.50
CA GLU A 23 -4.38 -11.65 -19.33
C GLU A 23 -3.97 -13.08 -18.88
N LYS A 24 -2.82 -13.19 -18.20
CA LYS A 24 -2.30 -14.45 -17.64
C LYS A 24 -2.69 -14.66 -16.18
N ALA A 25 -3.23 -13.64 -15.54
CA ALA A 25 -3.82 -13.71 -14.21
C ALA A 25 -5.27 -13.20 -14.28
N ALA A 26 -6.22 -13.97 -13.75
CA ALA A 26 -7.63 -13.56 -13.70
C ALA A 26 -7.93 -12.52 -12.61
N MET A 27 -7.09 -12.47 -11.58
CA MET A 27 -7.17 -11.53 -10.46
C MET A 27 -5.79 -10.97 -10.16
N THR A 28 -5.75 -9.74 -9.65
CA THR A 28 -4.54 -9.11 -9.13
C THR A 28 -4.88 -8.33 -7.85
N TYR A 29 -3.92 -8.26 -6.93
CA TYR A 29 -4.01 -7.44 -5.73
C TYR A 29 -3.12 -6.21 -5.92
N LEU A 30 -3.69 -5.02 -5.73
CA LEU A 30 -3.03 -3.75 -6.02
C LEU A 30 -3.24 -2.78 -4.87
N TYR A 31 -2.22 -1.97 -4.60
CA TYR A 31 -2.35 -0.78 -3.78
C TYR A 31 -2.80 0.42 -4.64
N PRO A 32 -3.38 1.48 -4.04
CA PRO A 32 -3.83 2.66 -4.78
C PRO A 32 -2.78 3.22 -5.76
N TRP A 33 -1.52 3.34 -5.31
CA TRP A 33 -0.41 3.87 -6.12
C TRP A 33 0.04 2.95 -7.26
N THR A 34 -0.37 1.68 -7.26
CA THR A 34 -0.02 0.71 -8.31
C THR A 34 -1.17 0.49 -9.29
N MET A 35 -2.37 1.02 -9.03
CA MET A 35 -3.52 0.85 -9.93
C MET A 35 -3.34 1.55 -11.28
N GLY A 36 -2.48 2.59 -11.35
CA GLY A 36 -2.08 3.22 -12.60
C GLY A 36 -1.24 2.33 -13.53
N LEU A 37 -0.73 1.19 -13.03
CA LEU A 37 0.02 0.22 -13.84
C LEU A 37 -0.89 -0.65 -14.74
N ILE A 38 -2.20 -0.70 -14.47
CA ILE A 38 -3.14 -1.49 -15.27
C ILE A 38 -3.51 -0.71 -16.53
N LYS A 39 -3.35 -1.35 -17.69
CA LYS A 39 -3.63 -0.72 -18.98
C LYS A 39 -5.11 -0.34 -19.10
N PRO A 40 -5.47 0.78 -19.74
CA PRO A 40 -6.85 1.25 -19.82
C PRO A 40 -7.84 0.21 -20.38
N GLU A 41 -7.45 -0.55 -21.40
CA GLU A 41 -8.27 -1.59 -22.03
C GLU A 41 -8.51 -2.79 -21.11
N ILE A 42 -7.56 -3.09 -20.23
CA ILE A 42 -7.70 -4.15 -19.23
C ILE A 42 -8.58 -3.63 -18.10
N ALA A 43 -8.27 -2.44 -17.58
CA ALA A 43 -9.04 -1.77 -16.53
C ALA A 43 -10.53 -1.60 -16.89
N ALA A 44 -10.86 -1.36 -18.16
CA ALA A 44 -12.24 -1.24 -18.64
C ALA A 44 -13.03 -2.57 -18.53
N ASN A 45 -12.34 -3.71 -18.56
CA ASN A 45 -12.92 -5.05 -18.40
C ASN A 45 -12.76 -5.61 -16.98
N SER A 46 -12.15 -4.84 -16.08
CA SER A 46 -11.89 -5.24 -14.70
C SER A 46 -12.98 -4.73 -13.76
N VAL A 47 -13.18 -5.46 -12.66
CA VAL A 47 -14.04 -5.04 -11.55
C VAL A 47 -13.28 -5.14 -10.23
N ILE A 48 -13.63 -4.27 -9.29
CA ILE A 48 -13.15 -4.37 -7.91
C ILE A 48 -14.12 -5.25 -7.14
N ILE A 49 -13.59 -6.33 -6.59
CA ILE A 49 -14.32 -7.25 -5.71
C ILE A 49 -13.82 -7.09 -4.28
N ASP A 50 -14.63 -7.57 -3.33
CA ASP A 50 -14.15 -7.76 -1.97
C ASP A 50 -13.16 -8.91 -1.89
N MET A 51 -12.25 -8.81 -0.93
CA MET A 51 -11.43 -9.96 -0.57
C MET A 51 -12.35 -11.13 -0.18
N PRO A 52 -12.13 -12.35 -0.70
CA PRO A 52 -12.93 -13.49 -0.32
C PRO A 52 -12.89 -13.70 1.19
N LYS A 53 -14.06 -13.86 1.80
CA LYS A 53 -14.19 -14.19 3.21
C LYS A 53 -13.67 -15.59 3.46
N ILE A 54 -12.79 -15.73 4.45
CA ILE A 54 -12.28 -17.03 4.89
C ILE A 54 -13.30 -17.65 5.85
N ASP A 55 -13.60 -18.94 5.68
CA ASP A 55 -14.50 -19.68 6.58
C ASP A 55 -14.04 -19.57 8.04
N GLY A 56 -14.98 -19.25 8.93
CA GLY A 56 -14.68 -19.03 10.35
C GLY A 56 -14.06 -17.67 10.68
N ALA A 57 -13.81 -16.79 9.71
CA ALA A 57 -13.34 -15.44 9.98
C ALA A 57 -14.40 -14.62 10.74
N THR A 58 -13.97 -13.91 11.78
CA THR A 58 -14.85 -13.05 12.61
C THR A 58 -15.17 -11.71 11.95
N LYS A 59 -14.36 -11.30 10.96
CA LYS A 59 -14.51 -10.07 10.20
C LYS A 59 -14.93 -10.37 8.77
N ASP A 60 -15.82 -9.54 8.25
CA ASP A 60 -16.29 -9.62 6.88
C ASP A 60 -15.50 -8.61 6.03
N PRO A 61 -14.70 -9.05 5.04
CA PRO A 61 -13.91 -8.14 4.23
C PRO A 61 -14.74 -7.16 3.40
N SER A 62 -16.05 -7.41 3.21
CA SER A 62 -16.94 -6.49 2.51
C SER A 62 -17.31 -5.24 3.31
N THR A 63 -16.99 -5.17 4.60
CA THR A 63 -17.40 -4.07 5.48
C THR A 63 -16.30 -3.05 5.76
N PHE A 64 -15.05 -3.34 5.40
CA PHE A 64 -13.91 -2.48 5.74
C PHE A 64 -12.90 -2.36 4.60
N VAL A 65 -12.08 -1.32 4.68
CA VAL A 65 -10.95 -1.08 3.78
C VAL A 65 -9.76 -0.57 4.58
N SER A 66 -8.57 -1.04 4.24
CA SER A 66 -7.33 -0.50 4.80
C SER A 66 -7.12 0.93 4.31
N SER A 67 -7.02 1.87 5.24
CA SER A 67 -6.84 3.31 4.97
C SER A 67 -5.76 3.86 5.90
N SER A 68 -4.66 4.32 5.31
CA SER A 68 -3.53 4.89 6.06
C SER A 68 -2.68 5.74 5.15
N ALA A 69 -2.24 6.89 5.64
CA ALA A 69 -1.10 7.59 5.06
C ALA A 69 0.17 6.87 5.52
N VAL A 70 0.98 6.40 4.56
CA VAL A 70 2.23 5.66 4.83
C VAL A 70 3.45 6.37 4.24
N PHE A 71 3.25 7.38 3.39
CA PHE A 71 4.31 8.21 2.84
C PHE A 71 4.41 9.52 3.61
N GLY A 72 5.64 9.91 3.95
CA GLY A 72 5.95 11.19 4.60
C GLY A 72 7.28 11.72 4.10
N LEU A 73 7.39 13.05 4.03
CA LEU A 73 8.65 13.72 3.77
C LEU A 73 9.43 13.84 5.07
N VAL A 74 10.69 13.41 5.07
CA VAL A 74 11.60 13.56 6.21
C VAL A 74 12.72 14.50 5.80
N ILE A 75 12.94 15.53 6.61
CA ILE A 75 13.98 16.53 6.38
C ILE A 75 15.15 16.23 7.31
N ASN A 76 16.36 16.18 6.76
CA ASN A 76 17.56 16.04 7.57
C ASN A 76 17.74 17.28 8.48
N ASN A 77 17.90 17.03 9.78
CA ASN A 77 17.97 18.07 10.80
C ASN A 77 19.08 19.10 10.52
N ASP A 78 20.28 18.64 10.21
CA ASP A 78 21.44 19.54 10.03
C ASP A 78 21.28 20.38 8.76
N SER A 79 20.69 19.81 7.71
CA SER A 79 20.36 20.53 6.48
C SER A 79 19.30 21.60 6.71
N PHE A 80 18.29 21.32 7.53
CA PHE A 80 17.26 22.30 7.86
C PHE A 80 17.78 23.48 8.67
N HIS A 81 18.78 23.25 9.54
CA HIS A 81 19.39 24.29 10.38
C HIS A 81 20.58 25.01 9.72
N ASP A 82 21.00 24.59 8.52
CA ASP A 82 21.98 25.32 7.72
C ASP A 82 21.32 26.59 7.15
N PRO A 83 21.72 27.80 7.58
CA PRO A 83 21.09 29.05 7.15
C PRO A 83 21.21 29.29 5.64
N LYS A 84 22.14 28.63 4.94
CA LYS A 84 22.28 28.70 3.48
C LYS A 84 21.24 27.85 2.74
N LYS A 85 20.64 26.85 3.40
CA LYS A 85 19.74 25.86 2.79
C LYS A 85 18.31 26.00 3.27
N GLN A 86 18.09 26.44 4.51
CA GLN A 86 16.78 26.42 5.17
C GLN A 86 15.66 26.98 4.31
N LYS A 87 15.87 28.18 3.73
CA LYS A 87 14.87 28.82 2.86
C LYS A 87 14.49 27.95 1.66
N ALA A 88 15.47 27.40 0.94
CA ALA A 88 15.23 26.56 -0.23
C ALA A 88 14.55 25.23 0.14
N ILE A 89 14.86 24.68 1.32
CA ILE A 89 14.21 23.47 1.83
C ILE A 89 12.72 23.75 2.11
N VAL A 90 12.41 24.86 2.77
CA VAL A 90 11.01 25.26 3.04
C VAL A 90 10.25 25.45 1.72
N GLU A 91 10.81 26.20 0.78
CA GLU A 91 10.18 26.43 -0.53
C GLU A 91 9.92 25.12 -1.29
N LEU A 92 10.87 24.18 -1.25
CA LEU A 92 10.70 22.86 -1.87
C LEU A 92 9.59 22.05 -1.19
N VAL A 93 9.56 22.01 0.14
CA VAL A 93 8.56 21.23 0.88
C VAL A 93 7.16 21.82 0.72
N ASP A 94 7.03 23.15 0.71
CA ASP A 94 5.77 23.85 0.42
C ASP A 94 5.27 23.50 -0.98
N PHE A 95 6.15 23.47 -1.98
CA PHE A 95 5.80 23.05 -3.33
C PHE A 95 5.36 21.57 -3.37
N LEU A 96 6.14 20.65 -2.80
CA LEU A 96 5.85 19.22 -2.79
C LEU A 96 4.56 18.86 -2.05
N THR A 97 4.13 19.68 -1.08
CA THR A 97 2.92 19.47 -0.29
C THR A 97 1.75 20.38 -0.71
N SER A 98 1.92 21.13 -1.79
CA SER A 98 0.90 22.01 -2.35
C SER A 98 -0.28 21.24 -2.93
N ASP A 99 -1.45 21.88 -2.97
CA ASP A 99 -2.65 21.30 -3.60
C ASP A 99 -2.42 21.03 -5.09
N GLU A 100 -1.65 21.89 -5.77
CA GLU A 100 -1.29 21.72 -7.17
C GLU A 100 -0.49 20.43 -7.39
N MET A 101 0.56 20.21 -6.58
CA MET A 101 1.36 19.00 -6.67
C MET A 101 0.52 17.74 -6.41
N PHE A 102 -0.31 17.76 -5.37
CA PHE A 102 -1.19 16.61 -5.09
C PHE A 102 -2.21 16.36 -6.19
N LYS A 103 -2.75 17.41 -6.84
CA LYS A 103 -3.65 17.26 -8.00
C LYS A 103 -2.95 16.65 -9.21
N GLU A 104 -1.67 16.97 -9.43
CA GLU A 104 -0.87 16.33 -10.48
C GLU A 104 -0.55 14.87 -10.14
N LEU A 105 -0.12 14.59 -8.91
CA LEU A 105 0.18 13.23 -8.44
C LEU A 105 -1.04 12.30 -8.50
N ALA A 106 -2.24 12.84 -8.29
CA ALA A 106 -3.49 12.09 -8.41
C ALA A 106 -3.71 11.48 -9.81
N LYS A 107 -3.25 12.15 -10.88
CA LYS A 107 -3.31 11.60 -12.24
C LYS A 107 -2.49 10.31 -12.39
N GLY A 108 -1.41 10.20 -11.62
CA GLY A 108 -0.56 9.00 -11.53
C GLY A 108 -1.06 7.93 -10.55
N GLY A 109 -2.19 8.15 -9.88
CA GLY A 109 -2.76 7.19 -8.93
C GLY A 109 -2.38 7.41 -7.45
N MET A 110 -1.79 8.56 -7.11
CA MET A 110 -1.49 8.89 -5.71
C MET A 110 -2.71 9.52 -5.03
N VAL A 111 -3.10 8.98 -3.89
CA VAL A 111 -4.18 9.54 -3.08
C VAL A 111 -3.60 10.58 -2.11
N PRO A 112 -4.04 11.84 -2.13
CA PRO A 112 -3.56 12.86 -1.20
C PRO A 112 -3.80 12.46 0.27
N ALA A 113 -2.78 12.65 1.10
CA ALA A 113 -2.87 12.43 2.55
C ALA A 113 -3.50 13.62 3.30
N LYS A 114 -3.76 14.73 2.59
CA LYS A 114 -4.45 15.92 3.07
C LYS A 114 -5.82 16.02 2.44
N ASP A 115 -6.73 16.72 3.10
CA ASP A 115 -7.99 17.12 2.47
C ASP A 115 -7.73 18.21 1.41
N ILE A 116 -8.23 17.99 0.19
CA ILE A 116 -8.14 18.95 -0.91
C ILE A 116 -9.57 19.26 -1.33
N SER A 117 -10.00 20.48 -1.04
CA SER A 117 -11.34 20.93 -1.38
C SER A 117 -11.58 20.83 -2.89
N ASN A 118 -12.70 20.21 -3.27
CA ASN A 118 -13.13 20.03 -4.65
C ASN A 118 -12.14 19.23 -5.53
N MET A 119 -11.46 18.22 -4.96
CA MET A 119 -10.64 17.30 -5.74
C MET A 119 -11.48 16.63 -6.85
N ASP A 120 -11.14 16.90 -8.11
CA ASP A 120 -11.79 16.25 -9.24
C ASP A 120 -11.36 14.79 -9.31
N ARG A 121 -12.28 13.88 -8.95
CA ARG A 121 -12.01 12.44 -8.99
C ARG A 121 -11.91 11.86 -10.40
N SER A 122 -12.32 12.61 -11.43
CA SER A 122 -12.21 12.15 -12.81
C SER A 122 -10.77 12.05 -13.29
N VAL A 123 -9.83 12.70 -12.60
CA VAL A 123 -8.40 12.66 -12.94
C VAL A 123 -7.72 11.36 -12.51
N TYR A 124 -8.32 10.61 -11.58
CA TYR A 124 -7.75 9.34 -11.13
C TYR A 124 -7.88 8.26 -12.20
N PRO A 125 -6.93 7.30 -12.28
CA PRO A 125 -7.11 6.09 -13.06
C PRO A 125 -8.44 5.39 -12.74
N THR A 126 -9.12 4.82 -13.74
CA THR A 126 -10.48 4.26 -13.63
C THR A 126 -10.65 3.33 -12.44
N LEU A 127 -9.72 2.39 -12.23
CA LEU A 127 -9.76 1.47 -11.10
C LEU A 127 -9.57 2.18 -9.76
N LEU A 128 -8.65 3.13 -9.68
CA LEU A 128 -8.47 3.90 -8.44
C LEU A 128 -9.71 4.71 -8.10
N LYS A 129 -10.32 5.38 -9.08
CA LYS A 129 -11.58 6.10 -8.88
C LYS A 129 -12.66 5.15 -8.32
N ALA A 130 -12.83 3.97 -8.93
CA ALA A 130 -13.78 2.97 -8.46
C ALA A 130 -13.46 2.47 -7.04
N ALA A 131 -12.16 2.30 -6.70
CA ALA A 131 -11.70 1.90 -5.38
C ALA A 131 -12.04 2.96 -4.32
N LEU A 132 -11.81 4.24 -4.62
CA LEU A 132 -12.11 5.37 -3.74
C LEU A 132 -13.64 5.52 -3.54
N ASP A 133 -14.42 5.45 -4.61
CA ASP A 133 -15.89 5.54 -4.55
C ASP A 133 -16.50 4.38 -3.74
N ARG A 134 -15.85 3.20 -3.75
CA ARG A 134 -16.20 2.08 -2.87
C ARG A 134 -15.77 2.34 -1.43
N ALA A 135 -14.52 2.75 -1.21
CA ALA A 135 -13.92 2.96 0.11
C ALA A 135 -14.67 3.99 0.96
N ASP A 136 -15.30 5.00 0.36
CA ASP A 136 -16.13 5.99 1.07
C ASP A 136 -17.31 5.38 1.84
N LYS A 137 -17.74 4.17 1.47
CA LYS A 137 -18.89 3.47 2.06
C LYS A 137 -18.48 2.42 3.10
N LEU A 138 -17.18 2.22 3.29
CA LEU A 138 -16.62 1.16 4.12
C LEU A 138 -15.98 1.72 5.39
N GLU A 139 -15.92 0.89 6.43
CA GLU A 139 -15.15 1.21 7.63
C GLU A 139 -13.65 1.36 7.26
N LYS A 140 -13.06 2.48 7.64
CA LYS A 140 -11.63 2.75 7.42
C LYS A 140 -10.84 2.19 8.59
N VAL A 141 -10.05 1.17 8.34
CA VAL A 141 -9.16 0.56 9.35
C VAL A 141 -7.70 0.86 9.03
N PRO A 142 -6.83 1.08 10.03
CA PRO A 142 -5.42 1.33 9.77
C PRO A 142 -4.76 0.13 9.09
N SER A 143 -3.80 0.39 8.20
CA SER A 143 -2.95 -0.65 7.64
C SER A 143 -2.10 -1.25 8.74
N HIS A 144 -1.88 -2.57 8.67
CA HIS A 144 -1.00 -3.28 9.58
C HIS A 144 0.39 -2.63 9.72
N PHE A 145 0.92 -2.03 8.66
CA PHE A 145 2.18 -1.26 8.67
C PHE A 145 2.24 -0.21 9.79
N ASN A 146 1.12 0.44 10.10
CA ASN A 146 1.03 1.50 11.10
C ASN A 146 0.69 0.96 12.50
N THR A 147 0.51 -0.35 12.65
CA THR A 147 0.09 -0.98 13.92
C THR A 147 1.21 -1.72 14.63
N PHE A 148 2.36 -1.91 13.97
CA PHE A 148 3.53 -2.51 14.60
C PHE A 148 4.11 -1.56 15.66
N PRO A 149 4.54 -2.09 16.81
CA PRO A 149 5.07 -1.28 17.91
C PRO A 149 6.46 -0.68 17.62
N ASP A 150 7.25 -1.31 16.74
CA ASP A 150 8.58 -0.89 16.31
C ASP A 150 8.97 -1.49 14.94
N ASP A 151 10.08 -1.00 14.37
CA ASP A 151 10.59 -1.45 13.07
C ASP A 151 11.08 -2.91 13.09
N ASN A 152 11.58 -3.37 14.23
CA ASN A 152 12.12 -4.72 14.37
C ASN A 152 11.01 -5.77 14.28
N SER A 153 9.91 -5.59 15.01
CA SER A 153 8.75 -6.49 14.96
C SER A 153 8.12 -6.52 13.56
N PHE A 154 8.08 -5.39 12.87
CA PHE A 154 7.63 -5.34 11.48
C PHE A 154 8.58 -6.08 10.53
N THR A 155 9.89 -5.92 10.70
CA THR A 155 10.91 -6.64 9.92
C THR A 155 10.82 -8.15 10.13
N VAL A 156 10.63 -8.60 11.39
CA VAL A 156 10.43 -10.02 11.70
C VAL A 156 9.17 -10.55 11.02
N PHE A 157 8.06 -9.81 11.04
CA PHE A 157 6.84 -10.19 10.34
C PHE A 157 7.09 -10.42 8.84
N GLN A 158 7.73 -9.48 8.14
CA GLN A 158 7.99 -9.59 6.70
C GLN A 158 8.85 -10.82 6.36
N ASN A 159 10.01 -10.96 7.00
CA ASN A 159 10.92 -12.09 6.73
C ASN A 159 10.31 -13.46 7.07
N THR A 160 9.48 -13.49 8.13
CA THR A 160 8.80 -14.72 8.54
C THR A 160 7.66 -15.06 7.59
N LEU A 161 6.98 -14.05 7.02
CA LEU A 161 5.95 -14.23 5.99
C LEU A 161 6.55 -14.84 4.72
N ASP A 162 7.71 -14.37 4.27
CA ASP A 162 8.43 -14.97 3.13
C ASP A 162 8.77 -16.44 3.40
N SER A 163 9.24 -16.74 4.61
CA SER A 163 9.53 -18.12 5.03
C SER A 163 8.27 -19.00 5.04
N LEU A 164 7.12 -18.45 5.42
CA LEU A 164 5.84 -19.15 5.38
C LEU A 164 5.42 -19.46 3.95
N TRP A 165 5.49 -18.47 3.04
CA TRP A 165 5.14 -18.65 1.63
C TRP A 165 6.09 -19.61 0.90
N ALA A 166 7.37 -19.62 1.28
CA ALA A 166 8.36 -20.59 0.79
C ALA A 166 8.14 -22.02 1.34
N GLY A 167 7.19 -22.21 2.26
CA GLY A 167 6.94 -23.51 2.92
C GLY A 167 8.05 -23.94 3.88
N ALA A 168 8.96 -23.02 4.25
CA ALA A 168 10.10 -23.31 5.12
C ALA A 168 9.71 -23.40 6.61
N ILE A 169 8.55 -22.86 6.98
CA ILE A 169 8.00 -22.92 8.34
C ILE A 169 6.51 -23.30 8.31
N SER A 170 6.00 -23.83 9.41
CA SER A 170 4.57 -24.07 9.58
C SER A 170 3.81 -22.78 9.86
N PRO A 171 2.47 -22.76 9.66
CA PRO A 171 1.63 -21.63 10.07
C PRO A 171 1.77 -21.26 11.55
N GLN A 172 1.84 -22.25 12.45
CA GLN A 172 2.06 -22.00 13.87
C GLN A 172 3.46 -21.43 14.14
N GLY A 173 4.49 -21.92 13.44
CA GLY A 173 5.85 -21.39 13.55
C GLY A 173 5.96 -19.93 13.09
N PHE A 174 5.14 -19.51 12.12
CA PHE A 174 4.98 -18.10 11.76
C PHE A 174 4.40 -17.29 12.91
N VAL A 175 3.26 -17.74 13.46
CA VAL A 175 2.57 -17.06 14.58
C VAL A 175 3.50 -16.89 15.78
N ASP A 176 4.17 -17.96 16.21
CA ASP A 176 5.02 -17.95 17.39
C ASP A 176 6.20 -16.97 17.26
N LYS A 177 6.84 -16.94 16.08
CA LYS A 177 7.96 -16.03 15.81
C LYS A 177 7.53 -14.56 15.81
N VAL A 178 6.42 -14.24 15.15
CA VAL A 178 5.90 -12.87 15.08
C VAL A 178 5.43 -12.42 16.46
N GLN A 179 4.70 -13.26 17.19
CA GLN A 179 4.21 -12.94 18.53
C GLN A 179 5.36 -12.65 19.50
N LYS A 180 6.42 -13.45 19.48
CA LYS A 180 7.61 -13.22 20.30
C LYS A 180 8.26 -11.84 20.03
N ALA A 181 8.32 -11.42 18.77
CA ALA A 181 8.85 -10.11 18.41
C ALA A 181 7.95 -8.97 18.91
N LEU A 182 6.63 -9.12 18.76
CA LEU A 182 5.65 -8.15 19.27
C LEU A 182 5.69 -8.02 20.80
N ASP A 183 5.83 -9.13 21.53
CA ASP A 183 5.91 -9.12 22.99
C ASP A 183 7.19 -8.45 23.48
N SER A 184 8.31 -8.70 22.80
CA SER A 184 9.59 -8.07 23.10
C SER A 184 9.54 -6.55 22.91
N ALA A 185 8.92 -6.09 21.81
CA ALA A 185 8.75 -4.68 21.50
C ALA A 185 7.86 -3.93 22.51
N LYS A 186 6.87 -4.62 23.09
CA LYS A 186 6.04 -4.06 24.16
C LYS A 186 6.79 -3.93 25.47
N ALA A 187 7.65 -4.89 25.80
CA ALA A 187 8.42 -4.88 27.04
C ALA A 187 9.55 -3.84 27.07
N SER A 188 9.96 -3.31 25.91
CA SER A 188 10.98 -2.26 25.78
C SER A 188 10.44 -0.83 25.85
N LYS A 189 9.13 -0.64 26.00
CA LYS A 189 8.47 0.67 26.21
C LYS A 189 8.13 0.86 27.68
#